data_AF-A0A5E6RJS8-F1
#
_entry.id   AF-A0A5E6RJS8-F1
#
_cell.length_a   1.000
_cell.length_b   1.000
_cell.length_c   1.000
_cell.angle_alpha   90.00
_cell.angle_beta   90.00
_cell.angle_gamma   90.00
#
_symmetry.space_group_name_H-M   'P 1'
#
loop_
_entity.id
_entity.type
_entity.pdbx_description
1 polymer ?
#
loop_
_entity_poly.entity_id
_entity_poly.type
_entity_poly.pdbx_seq_one_letter_code
_entity_poly.pdbx_strand_id
1 'polypeptide(L)'
;MYNSQLPTDGSTAALGTSMGSGMFNQRTERHGNERIRFLLKSFGLRTSLIRLKVIDALLTAAESDRSLGVRGVHSHLLDLDIPLSFLSVREVLKRLCSEGVITLNPDKSYRLHPQAFAALHGE
;
A
#
# COMPACT_ATOMS: atom_id res chain seq x y z
N MET A 1 -12.89 -58.39 -7.96
CA MET A 1 -13.43 -57.97 -9.26
C MET A 1 -13.43 -56.44 -9.30
N TYR A 2 -13.09 -55.90 -10.46
CA TYR A 2 -12.57 -54.56 -10.72
C TYR A 2 -13.56 -53.40 -10.48
N ASN A 3 -12.99 -52.25 -10.10
CA ASN A 3 -13.37 -50.84 -10.30
C ASN A 3 -14.74 -50.52 -10.98
N SER A 4 -15.52 -49.59 -10.42
CA SER A 4 -16.56 -48.89 -11.18
C SER A 4 -16.51 -47.38 -10.90
N GLN A 5 -16.26 -46.66 -11.99
CA GLN A 5 -15.99 -45.23 -12.12
C GLN A 5 -17.28 -44.41 -12.09
N LEU A 6 -17.20 -43.21 -11.51
CA LEU A 6 -17.95 -42.01 -11.91
C LEU A 6 -17.06 -41.18 -12.86
N PRO A 7 -17.54 -40.11 -13.51
CA PRO A 7 -18.73 -39.92 -14.35
C PRO A 7 -18.31 -39.38 -15.76
N THR A 8 -19.22 -39.37 -16.75
CA THR A 8 -18.96 -38.81 -18.08
C THR A 8 -19.69 -37.47 -18.29
N ASP A 9 -18.86 -36.48 -18.63
CA ASP A 9 -19.00 -35.33 -19.51
C ASP A 9 -20.16 -34.33 -19.33
N GLY A 10 -19.76 -33.09 -19.06
CA GLY A 10 -20.54 -31.88 -19.27
C GLY A 10 -19.60 -30.73 -19.60
N SER A 11 -18.98 -30.80 -20.77
CA SER A 11 -18.15 -29.72 -21.32
C SER A 11 -18.97 -28.42 -21.51
N THR A 12 -18.58 -27.34 -20.83
CA THR A 12 -18.73 -25.98 -21.38
C THR A 12 -17.45 -25.19 -21.16
N ALA A 13 -16.77 -24.92 -22.26
CA ALA A 13 -15.64 -24.00 -22.32
C ALA A 13 -16.12 -22.58 -21.98
N ALA A 14 -15.56 -22.00 -20.92
CA ALA A 14 -15.51 -20.56 -20.76
C ALA A 14 -14.04 -20.13 -20.90
N LEU A 15 -13.72 -19.69 -22.12
CA LEU A 15 -12.59 -18.81 -22.39
C LEU A 15 -12.67 -17.62 -21.44
N GLY A 16 -11.57 -17.36 -20.74
CA GLY A 16 -11.49 -16.25 -19.81
C GLY A 16 -10.15 -16.21 -19.11
N THR A 17 -9.08 -16.11 -19.89
CA THR A 17 -7.73 -15.77 -19.43
C THR A 17 -7.79 -14.53 -18.52
N SER A 18 -7.86 -14.72 -17.21
CA SER A 18 -7.61 -13.68 -16.21
C SER A 18 -6.26 -13.93 -15.53
N MET A 19 -5.24 -14.26 -16.34
CA MET A 19 -3.86 -14.04 -15.92
C MET A 19 -3.57 -12.56 -16.10
N GLY A 20 -3.31 -11.84 -15.00
CA GLY A 20 -2.54 -10.61 -15.08
C GLY A 20 -3.12 -9.35 -14.45
N SER A 21 -3.78 -9.40 -13.28
CA SER A 21 -3.88 -8.19 -12.45
C SER A 21 -2.90 -8.21 -11.26
N GLY A 22 -2.51 -9.38 -10.77
CA GLY A 22 -1.61 -9.51 -9.62
C GLY A 22 -0.12 -9.31 -9.90
N MET A 23 0.35 -9.52 -11.14
CA MET A 23 1.77 -9.39 -11.50
C MET A 23 2.19 -7.95 -11.84
N PHE A 24 1.28 -7.13 -12.38
CA PHE A 24 1.54 -5.71 -12.60
C PHE A 24 1.54 -4.95 -11.27
N ASN A 25 0.60 -5.27 -10.38
CA ASN A 25 0.57 -4.66 -9.05
C ASN A 25 1.84 -5.02 -8.24
N GLN A 26 2.28 -6.28 -8.24
CA GLN A 26 3.53 -6.68 -7.58
C GLN A 26 4.78 -6.00 -8.15
N ARG A 27 4.85 -5.70 -9.46
CA ARG A 27 6.02 -5.03 -10.05
C ARG A 27 6.05 -3.55 -9.65
N THR A 28 4.90 -2.88 -9.68
CA THR A 28 4.76 -1.49 -9.23
C THR A 28 4.98 -1.38 -7.72
N GLU A 29 4.44 -2.31 -6.94
CA GLU A 29 4.67 -2.40 -5.50
C GLU A 29 6.14 -2.63 -5.19
N ARG A 30 6.85 -3.55 -5.87
CA ARG A 30 8.28 -3.77 -5.63
C ARG A 30 9.09 -2.48 -5.88
N HIS A 31 8.83 -1.81 -6.99
CA HIS A 31 9.54 -0.59 -7.35
C HIS A 31 9.19 0.60 -6.44
N GLY A 32 7.91 0.74 -6.06
CA GLY A 32 7.45 1.75 -5.10
C GLY A 32 8.05 1.52 -3.71
N ASN A 33 8.08 0.27 -3.24
CA ASN A 33 8.70 -0.08 -1.96
C ASN A 33 10.20 0.24 -1.92
N GLU A 34 10.94 0.07 -3.01
CA GLU A 34 12.36 0.46 -3.07
C GLU A 34 12.55 1.97 -2.94
N ARG A 35 11.74 2.76 -3.64
CA ARG A 35 11.76 4.23 -3.53
C ARG A 35 11.39 4.70 -2.13
N ILE A 36 10.35 4.11 -1.53
CA ILE A 36 9.94 4.45 -0.15
C ILE A 36 11.01 4.02 0.87
N ARG A 37 11.72 2.91 0.64
CA ARG A 37 12.87 2.54 1.49
C ARG A 37 13.98 3.57 1.41
N PHE A 38 14.31 4.04 0.21
CA PHE A 38 15.31 5.10 0.02
C PHE A 38 14.87 6.40 0.71
N LEU A 39 13.61 6.79 0.55
CA LEU A 39 13.01 7.93 1.25
C LEU A 39 13.19 7.80 2.76
N LEU A 40 12.73 6.70 3.36
CA LEU A 40 12.87 6.48 4.80
C LEU A 40 14.34 6.61 5.25
N LYS A 41 15.28 6.05 4.49
CA LYS A 41 16.72 6.17 4.77
C LYS A 41 17.20 7.63 4.70
N SER A 42 16.76 8.40 3.71
CA SER A 42 17.11 9.82 3.54
C SER A 42 16.60 10.68 4.69
N PHE A 43 15.45 10.35 5.27
CA PHE A 43 14.87 11.00 6.44
C PHE A 43 15.36 10.40 7.79
N GLY A 44 16.38 9.53 7.78
CA GLY A 44 16.94 8.94 9.01
C GLY A 44 16.06 7.88 9.68
N LEU A 45 15.02 7.40 8.99
CA LEU A 45 14.03 6.47 9.51
C LEU A 45 14.38 5.02 9.19
N ARG A 46 14.19 4.14 10.18
CA ARG A 46 14.22 2.70 9.94
C ARG A 46 13.14 2.28 8.95
N THR A 47 13.53 1.43 8.01
CA THR A 47 12.63 0.74 7.09
C THR A 47 11.83 -0.32 7.82
N SER A 48 10.51 -0.24 7.75
CA SER A 48 9.59 -1.22 8.34
C SER A 48 8.36 -1.36 7.46
N LEU A 49 7.76 -2.54 7.43
CA LEU A 49 6.60 -2.83 6.57
C LEU A 49 5.44 -1.87 6.81
N ILE A 50 5.16 -1.54 8.07
CA ILE A 50 4.10 -0.61 8.46
C ILE A 50 4.33 0.79 7.86
N ARG A 51 5.55 1.32 7.98
CA ARG A 51 5.88 2.65 7.44
C ARG A 51 5.82 2.67 5.93
N LEU A 52 6.30 1.60 5.30
CA LEU A 52 6.21 1.42 3.85
C LEU A 52 4.74 1.48 3.42
N LYS A 53 3.87 0.67 4.02
CA LYS A 53 2.45 0.61 3.65
C LYS A 53 1.66 1.88 3.99
N VAL A 54 1.99 2.58 5.07
CA VAL A 54 1.39 3.90 5.36
C VAL A 54 1.78 4.93 4.31
N ILE A 55 3.06 4.97 3.91
CA ILE A 55 3.53 5.92 2.88
C ILE A 55 2.97 5.55 1.50
N ASP A 56 2.94 4.27 1.16
CA ASP A 56 2.35 3.73 -0.07
C ASP A 56 0.86 4.08 -0.21
N ALA A 57 0.09 3.94 0.87
CA ALA A 57 -1.32 4.37 0.91
C ALA A 57 -1.45 5.89 0.69
N LEU A 58 -0.59 6.69 1.31
CA LEU A 58 -0.58 8.15 1.13
C LEU A 58 -0.14 8.56 -0.27
N LEU A 59 0.77 7.81 -0.90
CA LEU A 59 1.23 8.04 -2.26
C LEU A 59 0.11 7.76 -3.26
N THR A 60 -0.51 6.59 -3.16
CA THR A 60 -1.67 6.21 -3.98
C THR A 60 -2.80 7.23 -3.88
N ALA A 61 -3.07 7.74 -2.66
CA ALA A 61 -4.05 8.80 -2.48
C ALA A 61 -3.64 10.12 -3.14
N ALA A 62 -2.37 10.51 -2.99
CA ALA A 62 -1.84 11.73 -3.60
C ALA A 62 -1.88 11.67 -5.15
N GLU A 63 -1.65 10.50 -5.75
CA GLU A 63 -1.81 10.30 -7.20
C GLU A 63 -3.26 10.46 -7.67
N SER A 64 -4.24 10.22 -6.80
CA SER A 64 -5.67 10.48 -7.06
C SER A 64 -6.14 11.88 -6.64
N ASP A 65 -5.21 12.81 -6.36
CA ASP A 65 -5.47 14.15 -5.80
C ASP A 65 -6.29 14.12 -4.49
N ARG A 66 -6.15 13.04 -3.72
CA ARG A 66 -6.81 12.84 -2.42
C ARG A 66 -5.81 12.85 -1.28
N SER A 67 -6.30 13.15 -0.09
CA SER A 67 -5.57 13.04 1.16
C SER A 67 -6.23 12.02 2.08
N LEU A 68 -5.45 11.38 2.96
CA LEU A 68 -5.98 10.34 3.85
C LEU A 68 -5.94 10.77 5.32
N GLY A 69 -7.08 10.70 6.00
CA GLY A 69 -7.11 10.74 7.45
C GLY A 69 -6.63 9.42 8.08
N VAL A 70 -6.48 9.41 9.40
CA VAL A 70 -6.11 8.21 10.18
C VAL A 70 -7.05 7.03 9.88
N ARG A 71 -8.35 7.30 9.69
CA ARG A 71 -9.36 6.29 9.35
C ARG A 71 -9.11 5.65 7.99
N GLY A 72 -8.75 6.44 6.98
CA GLY A 72 -8.45 5.95 5.64
C GLY A 72 -7.20 5.07 5.64
N VAL A 73 -6.13 5.54 6.30
CA VAL A 73 -4.89 4.76 6.45
C VAL A 73 -5.14 3.45 7.20
N HIS A 74 -5.89 3.49 8.31
CA HIS A 74 -6.21 2.30 9.08
C HIS A 74 -7.05 1.29 8.26
N SER A 75 -8.06 1.77 7.53
CA SER A 75 -8.86 0.91 6.64
C SER A 75 -8.01 0.27 5.55
N HIS A 76 -7.07 1.02 4.97
CA HIS A 76 -6.14 0.50 3.96
C HIS A 76 -5.20 -0.55 4.54
N LEU A 77 -4.70 -0.37 5.77
CA LEU A 77 -3.87 -1.38 6.42
C LEU A 77 -4.65 -2.66 6.75
N LEU A 78 -5.92 -2.53 7.15
CA LEU A 78 -6.80 -3.68 7.37
C LEU A 78 -7.07 -4.46 6.07
N ASP A 79 -7.28 -3.77 4.95
CA ASP A 79 -7.48 -4.39 3.64
C ASP A 79 -6.25 -5.21 3.18
N LEU A 80 -5.06 -4.75 3.59
CA LEU A 80 -3.78 -5.44 3.35
C LEU A 80 -3.48 -6.57 4.35
N ASP A 81 -4.45 -6.96 5.20
CA ASP A 81 -4.27 -7.95 6.27
C ASP A 81 -3.18 -7.56 7.29
N ILE A 82 -3.01 -6.26 7.54
CA ILE A 82 -2.08 -5.72 8.55
C ILE A 82 -2.91 -5.23 9.74
N PRO A 83 -3.18 -6.09 10.75
CA PRO A 83 -4.00 -5.73 11.89
C PRO A 83 -3.22 -4.79 12.82
N LEU A 84 -3.38 -3.50 12.59
CA LEU A 84 -2.78 -2.42 13.37
C LEU A 84 -3.87 -1.65 14.09
N SER A 85 -3.72 -1.49 15.39
CA SER A 85 -4.66 -0.69 16.18
C SER A 85 -4.70 0.76 15.68
N PHE A 86 -5.88 1.38 15.73
CA PHE A 86 -6.08 2.78 15.37
C PHE A 86 -5.12 3.73 16.11
N LEU A 87 -4.83 3.45 17.39
CA LEU A 87 -3.85 4.20 18.17
C LEU A 87 -2.45 4.12 17.56
N SER A 88 -1.99 2.91 17.23
CA SER A 88 -0.68 2.68 16.62
C SER A 88 -0.56 3.34 15.24
N VAL A 89 -1.63 3.35 14.43
CA VAL A 89 -1.65 4.11 13.16
C VAL A 89 -1.46 5.59 13.41
N ARG A 90 -2.17 6.15 14.41
CA ARG A 90 -2.02 7.56 14.80
C ARG A 90 -0.60 7.87 15.30
N GLU A 91 0.02 6.98 16.06
CA GLU A 91 1.41 7.15 16.52
C GLU A 91 2.41 7.11 15.36
N VAL A 92 2.22 6.19 14.39
CA VAL A 92 3.05 6.12 13.19
C VAL A 92 2.92 7.40 12.37
N LEU A 93 1.70 7.88 12.12
CA LEU A 93 1.46 9.14 11.41
C LEU A 93 2.07 10.33 12.15
N LYS A 94 1.91 10.39 13.48
CA LYS A 94 2.54 11.44 14.29
C LYS A 94 4.06 11.42 14.18
N ARG A 95 4.69 10.23 14.21
CA ARG A 95 6.14 10.11 14.02
C ARG A 95 6.56 10.51 12.61
N LEU A 96 5.91 10.02 11.56
CA LEU A 96 6.21 10.42 10.18
C LEU A 96 6.07 11.94 9.98
N CYS A 97 5.10 12.57 10.64
CA CYS A 97 4.89 14.01 10.61
C CYS A 97 6.01 14.77 11.34
N SER A 98 6.45 14.27 12.50
CA SER A 98 7.55 14.85 13.27
C SER A 98 8.88 14.80 12.52
N GLU A 99 9.06 13.77 11.69
CA GLU A 99 10.29 13.55 10.91
C GLU A 99 10.24 14.30 9.57
N GLY A 100 9.12 14.96 9.23
CA GLY A 100 8.97 15.74 8.00
C GLY A 100 8.67 14.92 6.74
N VAL A 101 8.35 13.63 6.87
CA VAL A 101 7.99 12.77 5.73
C VAL A 101 6.56 13.06 5.24
N ILE A 102 5.66 13.37 6.17
CA ILE A 102 4.25 13.68 5.89
C ILE A 102 3.85 14.99 6.56
N THR A 103 2.79 15.60 6.07
CA THR A 103 2.23 16.84 6.62
C THR A 103 0.77 16.62 7.00
N LEU A 104 0.39 17.16 8.16
CA LEU A 104 -1.00 17.24 8.60
C LEU A 104 -1.65 18.49 7.98
N ASN A 105 -2.70 18.28 7.22
CA ASN A 105 -3.52 19.35 6.65
C ASN A 105 -4.53 19.88 7.70
N PRO A 106 -5.04 21.12 7.51
CA PRO A 106 -6.06 21.69 8.40
C PRO A 106 -7.36 20.88 8.47
N ASP A 107 -7.69 20.10 7.43
CA ASP A 107 -8.87 19.22 7.40
C ASP A 107 -8.68 17.91 8.20
N LYS A 108 -7.52 17.73 8.86
CA LYS A 108 -7.11 16.51 9.59
C LYS A 108 -6.75 15.33 8.69
N SER A 109 -6.60 15.55 7.39
CA SER A 109 -5.97 14.59 6.49
C SER A 109 -4.45 14.70 6.53
N TYR A 110 -3.79 13.62 6.19
CA TYR A 110 -2.35 13.54 5.99
C TYR A 110 -2.07 13.48 4.49
N ARG A 111 -0.97 14.13 4.10
CA ARG A 111 -0.39 14.06 2.76
C ARG A 111 1.10 13.85 2.86
N LEU A 112 1.71 13.30 1.82
CA LEU A 112 3.17 13.28 1.69
C LEU A 112 3.71 14.71 1.66
N HIS A 113 4.82 14.94 2.36
CA HIS A 113 5.51 16.21 2.31
C HIS A 113 6.05 16.44 0.88
N PRO A 114 5.98 17.66 0.31
CA PRO A 114 6.44 17.91 -1.07
C PRO A 114 7.91 17.50 -1.30
N GLN A 115 8.79 17.71 -0.32
CA GLN A 115 10.18 17.21 -0.38
C GLN A 115 10.27 15.68 -0.45
N ALA A 116 9.41 14.98 0.30
CA ALA A 116 9.37 13.52 0.27
C ALA A 116 8.81 13.00 -1.07
N PHE A 117 7.78 13.66 -1.58
CA PHE A 117 7.20 13.35 -2.88
C PHE A 117 8.22 13.57 -4.02
N ALA A 118 8.96 14.68 -4.00
CA ALA A 118 10.04 14.95 -4.95
C ALA A 118 11.14 13.87 -4.90
N ALA A 119 11.54 13.44 -3.70
CA ALA A 119 12.53 12.38 -3.53
C ALA A 119 12.05 11.00 -4.05
N LEU A 120 10.74 10.76 -4.14
CA LEU A 120 10.16 9.55 -4.71
C LEU A 120 10.05 9.60 -6.24
N HIS A 121 9.85 10.79 -6.80
CA HIS A 121 9.70 10.99 -8.25
C HIS A 121 11.02 11.22 -8.99
N GLY A 122 12.06 11.69 -8.30
CA GLY A 122 13.41 11.80 -8.87
C GLY A 122 13.44 12.63 -10.14
N GLU A 123 13.47 13.95 -9.99
CA GLU A 123 14.14 14.81 -10.97
C GLU A 123 15.63 14.88 -10.64
#